data_AF-H0A2N4-F1
#
_entry.id   AF-H0A2N4-F1
#
_cell.length_a   1.000
_cell.length_b   1.000
_cell.length_c   1.000
_cell.angle_alpha   90.00
_cell.angle_beta   90.00
_cell.angle_gamma   90.00
#
_symmetry.space_group_name_H-M   'P 1'
#
loop_
_entity.id
_entity.type
_entity.pdbx_description
1 polymer ?
#
loop_
_entity_poly.entity_id
_entity_poly.type
_entity_poly.pdbx_seq_one_letter_code
_entity_poly.pdbx_strand_id
1 'polypeptide(L)'
;MRLRTSLLAATMLALPLAAQAQPVNGVYIGAGAGVNFLQGTDIDVQGGAANFLRANGVSPSGKADFDVGFAGVLSVGYGFGNGFRIEAEGNFRTNDVDKLSGYRGFGPLRSAGTVRSYGVMANTFYDFNVGWPVVPYVGVGAGYVWTEYDDVRATAANGGNIRIDGDDGQFAYQAIAGLSLPISAVPGLAITAEYRFLGTLQPEISSEIRFGSTTVARGKVEADNYNHSIMLGLRYALYTPPPPAPPAPVAPAPAAAPAPARTYLVFFDWDRADLTDRARQIIAEAAQNSTRVQATRIEVAGHADR
;
A
#
# COMPACT_ATOMS: atom_id res chain seq x y z
N MET A 1 -14.59 -27.75 46.79
CA MET A 1 -14.87 -27.77 45.34
C MET A 1 -15.29 -26.35 44.94
N ARG A 2 -14.35 -25.59 44.38
CA ARG A 2 -14.25 -25.23 42.95
C ARG A 2 -14.93 -23.90 42.64
N LEU A 3 -14.15 -22.82 42.84
CA LEU A 3 -14.31 -21.54 42.16
C LEU A 3 -14.42 -21.79 40.65
N ARG A 4 -15.64 -21.72 40.12
CA ARG A 4 -15.94 -21.95 38.70
C ARG A 4 -17.05 -21.01 38.26
N THR A 5 -16.81 -19.70 38.25
CA THR A 5 -17.72 -18.77 37.54
C THR A 5 -17.13 -17.41 37.20
N SER A 6 -15.94 -17.04 37.67
CA SER A 6 -15.47 -15.65 37.55
C SER A 6 -14.67 -15.30 36.28
N LEU A 7 -14.51 -16.21 35.31
CA LEU A 7 -13.55 -16.02 34.20
C LEU A 7 -14.15 -15.70 32.83
N LEU A 8 -15.45 -15.35 32.75
CA LEU A 8 -16.08 -15.04 31.45
C LEU A 8 -16.27 -13.53 31.15
N ALA A 9 -15.99 -12.65 32.12
CA ALA A 9 -16.20 -11.20 31.95
C ALA A 9 -14.92 -10.41 31.61
N ALA A 10 -13.74 -11.04 31.65
CA ALA A 10 -12.46 -10.35 31.43
C ALA A 10 -11.95 -10.41 29.97
N THR A 11 -12.61 -11.16 29.08
CA THR A 11 -12.15 -11.37 27.70
C THR A 11 -12.76 -10.41 26.67
N MET A 12 -13.69 -9.52 27.05
CA MET A 12 -14.27 -8.53 26.12
C MET A 12 -13.64 -7.13 26.16
N LEU A 13 -12.66 -6.86 27.05
CA LEU A 13 -12.10 -5.51 27.23
C LEU A 13 -10.67 -5.33 26.71
N ALA A 14 -10.14 -6.29 25.96
CA ALA A 14 -8.86 -6.16 25.27
C ALA A 14 -8.99 -6.65 23.82
N LEU A 15 -9.96 -6.12 23.08
CA LEU A 15 -9.75 -6.01 21.64
C LEU A 15 -8.53 -5.09 21.47
N PRO A 16 -7.43 -5.53 20.85
CA PRO A 16 -6.47 -4.56 20.36
C PRO A 16 -7.30 -3.63 19.48
N LEU A 17 -7.35 -2.34 19.83
CA LEU A 17 -7.77 -1.31 18.91
C LEU A 17 -6.88 -1.52 17.69
N ALA A 18 -7.39 -2.21 16.68
CA ALA A 18 -6.78 -2.24 15.38
C ALA A 18 -6.68 -0.77 15.04
N ALA A 19 -5.46 -0.23 15.11
CA ALA A 19 -5.14 1.07 14.57
C ALA A 19 -5.47 0.93 13.08
N GLN A 20 -6.73 1.23 12.75
CA GLN A 20 -7.20 1.33 11.39
C GLN A 20 -6.24 2.31 10.75
N ALA A 21 -5.43 1.83 9.81
CA ALA A 21 -4.48 2.66 9.10
C ALA A 21 -5.30 3.79 8.46
N GLN A 22 -5.25 4.98 9.08
CA GLN A 22 -6.05 6.10 8.60
C GLN A 22 -5.53 6.47 7.21
N PRO A 23 -6.42 6.65 6.22
CA PRO A 23 -6.02 7.11 4.90
C PRO A 23 -5.20 8.38 5.06
N VAL A 24 -4.10 8.48 4.29
CA VAL A 24 -3.26 9.68 4.34
C VAL A 24 -4.12 10.90 4.00
N ASN A 25 -4.11 11.89 4.88
CA ASN A 25 -4.83 13.14 4.72
C ASN A 25 -3.86 14.29 4.93
N GLY A 26 -3.60 15.06 3.88
CA GLY A 26 -2.61 16.14 3.88
C GLY A 26 -1.35 15.83 3.08
N VAL A 27 -0.36 16.72 3.22
CA VAL A 27 0.92 16.65 2.51
C VAL A 27 1.76 15.51 3.06
N TYR A 28 2.42 14.77 2.19
CA TYR A 28 3.40 13.77 2.59
C TYR A 28 4.62 13.83 1.69
N ILE A 29 5.73 13.29 2.19
CA ILE A 29 6.95 13.08 1.41
C ILE A 29 7.27 11.58 1.36
N GLY A 30 7.89 11.16 0.27
CA GLY A 30 8.29 9.78 0.03
C GLY A 30 9.72 9.69 -0.47
N ALA A 31 10.40 8.63 -0.07
CA ALA A 31 11.70 8.25 -0.62
C ALA A 31 11.75 6.73 -0.76
N GLY A 32 12.17 6.25 -1.92
CA GLY A 32 12.28 4.82 -2.22
C GLY A 32 13.58 4.50 -2.94
N ALA A 33 14.13 3.32 -2.66
CA ALA A 33 15.29 2.79 -3.38
C ALA A 33 15.09 1.29 -3.63
N GLY A 34 15.70 0.78 -4.69
CA GLY A 34 15.52 -0.61 -5.06
C GLY A 34 16.29 -1.02 -6.30
N VAL A 35 15.83 -2.12 -6.88
CA VAL A 35 16.43 -2.72 -8.06
C VAL A 35 15.55 -2.48 -9.29
N ASN A 36 16.20 -2.34 -10.44
CA ASN A 36 15.55 -2.14 -11.73
C ASN A 36 15.92 -3.24 -12.71
N PHE A 37 14.92 -3.82 -13.36
CA PHE A 37 15.06 -4.78 -14.44
C PHE A 37 14.63 -4.09 -15.73
N LEU A 38 15.59 -3.82 -16.61
CA LEU A 38 15.30 -3.33 -17.95
C LEU A 38 15.02 -4.54 -18.85
N GLN A 39 13.85 -4.57 -19.47
CA GLN A 39 13.47 -5.66 -20.36
C GLN A 39 14.40 -5.68 -21.57
N GLY A 40 14.82 -6.88 -21.99
CA GLY A 40 15.64 -7.04 -23.18
C GLY A 40 14.92 -6.52 -24.43
N THR A 41 15.65 -5.77 -25.24
CA THR A 41 15.09 -5.00 -26.36
C THR A 41 15.63 -5.50 -27.70
N ASP A 42 14.73 -5.65 -28.66
CA ASP A 42 15.08 -5.88 -30.06
C ASP A 42 15.56 -4.54 -30.66
N ILE A 43 16.76 -4.55 -31.23
CA ILE A 43 17.42 -3.38 -31.81
C ILE A 43 17.42 -3.54 -33.32
N ASP A 44 16.69 -2.69 -34.03
CA ASP A 44 16.70 -2.64 -35.48
C ASP A 44 17.44 -1.39 -35.97
N VAL A 45 18.60 -1.60 -36.61
CA VAL A 45 19.36 -0.53 -37.23
C VAL A 45 18.73 -0.20 -38.58
N GLN A 46 18.41 1.07 -38.78
CA GLN A 46 17.81 1.58 -40.02
C GLN A 46 18.74 2.56 -40.76
N GLY A 47 18.42 2.85 -42.03
CA GLY A 47 19.11 3.86 -42.84
C GLY A 47 20.46 3.43 -43.42
N GLY A 48 21.37 4.38 -43.61
CA GLY A 48 22.67 4.14 -44.25
C GLY A 48 23.52 3.10 -43.53
N ALA A 49 23.44 3.07 -42.19
CA ALA A 49 24.04 2.04 -41.35
C ALA A 49 23.51 0.63 -41.66
N ALA A 50 22.19 0.48 -41.81
CA ALA A 50 21.57 -0.80 -42.16
C ALA A 50 22.02 -1.30 -43.55
N ASN A 51 22.07 -0.40 -44.52
CA ASN A 51 22.52 -0.72 -45.88
C ASN A 51 23.98 -1.17 -45.90
N PHE A 52 24.84 -0.49 -45.14
CA PHE A 52 26.24 -0.86 -44.98
C PHE A 52 26.40 -2.24 -44.33
N LEU A 53 25.66 -2.52 -43.24
CA LEU A 53 25.68 -3.83 -42.58
C LEU A 53 25.24 -4.95 -43.53
N ARG A 54 24.11 -4.77 -44.22
CA ARG A 54 23.62 -5.74 -45.21
C ARG A 54 24.61 -5.95 -46.35
N ALA A 55 25.23 -4.88 -46.88
CA ALA A 55 26.22 -4.96 -47.95
C ALA A 55 27.49 -5.73 -47.54
N ASN A 56 27.79 -5.79 -46.23
CA ASN A 56 28.91 -6.54 -45.67
C ASN A 56 28.49 -7.92 -45.09
N GLY A 57 27.28 -8.40 -45.42
CA GLY A 57 26.79 -9.71 -44.98
C GLY A 57 26.40 -9.79 -43.51
N VAL A 58 26.11 -8.64 -42.88
CA VAL A 58 25.77 -8.52 -41.46
C VAL A 58 24.27 -8.25 -41.30
N SER A 59 23.61 -8.98 -40.40
CA SER A 59 22.23 -8.68 -40.01
C SER A 59 22.16 -7.31 -39.32
N PRO A 60 21.29 -6.37 -39.76
CA PRO A 60 21.12 -5.07 -39.11
C PRO A 60 20.20 -5.13 -37.88
N SER A 61 19.77 -6.32 -37.48
CA SER A 61 18.97 -6.55 -36.28
C SER A 61 19.80 -7.23 -35.19
N GLY A 62 19.59 -6.83 -33.95
CA GLY A 62 20.26 -7.34 -32.75
C GLY A 62 19.32 -7.40 -31.55
N LYS A 63 19.80 -7.97 -30.45
CA LYS A 63 19.12 -7.98 -29.15
C LYS A 63 20.08 -7.48 -28.08
N ALA A 64 19.62 -6.59 -27.21
CA ALA A 64 20.34 -6.16 -26.03
C ALA A 64 19.67 -6.71 -24.77
N ASP A 65 20.47 -7.40 -23.96
CA ASP A 65 20.13 -7.85 -22.61
C ASP A 65 20.84 -6.94 -21.60
N PHE A 66 20.16 -6.66 -20.48
CA PHE A 66 20.63 -5.71 -19.47
C PHE A 66 20.72 -6.37 -18.09
N ASP A 67 21.71 -5.94 -17.31
CA ASP A 67 21.87 -6.38 -15.93
C ASP A 67 20.86 -5.70 -14.99
N VAL A 68 20.70 -6.31 -13.81
CA VAL A 68 19.93 -5.72 -12.72
C VAL A 68 20.59 -4.43 -12.27
N GLY A 69 19.81 -3.36 -12.34
CA GLY A 69 20.21 -2.00 -12.04
C GLY A 69 19.72 -1.48 -10.70
N PHE A 70 20.05 -0.23 -10.42
CA PHE A 70 19.55 0.52 -9.27
C PHE A 70 18.41 1.45 -9.68
N ALA A 71 17.42 1.62 -8.80
CA ALA A 71 16.36 2.62 -8.92
C ALA A 71 16.22 3.42 -7.63
N GLY A 72 16.04 4.73 -7.77
CA GLY A 72 15.75 5.66 -6.68
C GLY A 72 14.60 6.60 -7.04
N VAL A 73 13.77 6.92 -6.06
CA VAL A 73 12.61 7.80 -6.20
C VAL A 73 12.52 8.74 -5.01
N LEU A 74 12.24 10.01 -5.27
CA LEU A 74 11.84 11.00 -4.28
C LEU A 74 10.52 11.62 -4.69
N SER A 75 9.64 11.84 -3.72
CA SER A 75 8.33 12.38 -4.03
C SER A 75 7.73 13.27 -2.96
N VAL A 76 6.82 14.12 -3.42
CA VAL A 76 5.95 14.96 -2.59
C VAL A 76 4.52 14.73 -3.06
N GLY A 77 3.63 14.41 -2.15
CA GLY A 77 2.24 14.11 -2.47
C GLY A 77 1.25 14.71 -1.51
N TYR A 78 -0.03 14.59 -1.88
CA TYR A 78 -1.16 15.00 -1.08
C TYR A 78 -2.19 13.88 -1.04
N GLY A 79 -2.59 13.47 0.16
CA GLY A 79 -3.67 12.51 0.37
C GLY A 79 -4.98 13.22 0.71
N PHE A 80 -6.08 12.75 0.13
CA PHE A 80 -7.40 13.37 0.30
C PHE A 80 -8.22 12.78 1.47
N GLY A 81 -7.66 11.82 2.22
CA GLY A 81 -8.35 11.17 3.34
C GLY A 81 -9.44 10.16 2.95
N ASN A 82 -9.73 9.99 1.66
CA ASN A 82 -10.73 9.06 1.12
C ASN A 82 -10.09 7.85 0.38
N GLY A 83 -8.78 7.64 0.57
CA GLY A 83 -7.98 6.63 -0.13
C GLY A 83 -7.28 7.16 -1.38
N PHE A 84 -7.76 8.24 -1.99
CA PHE A 84 -7.05 8.85 -3.13
C PHE A 84 -5.83 9.65 -2.66
N ARG A 85 -4.75 9.59 -3.45
CA ARG A 85 -3.56 10.42 -3.30
C ARG A 85 -3.05 10.87 -4.67
N ILE A 86 -2.45 12.05 -4.72
CA ILE A 86 -1.67 12.52 -5.87
C ILE A 86 -0.22 12.75 -5.44
N GLU A 87 0.71 12.58 -6.37
CA GLU A 87 2.13 12.66 -6.08
C GLU A 87 2.90 13.24 -7.26
N ALA A 88 3.78 14.19 -6.98
CA ALA A 88 4.85 14.60 -7.89
C ALA A 88 6.13 13.86 -7.51
N GLU A 89 6.77 13.27 -8.50
CA GLU A 89 7.88 12.34 -8.33
C GLU A 89 9.07 12.75 -9.18
N GLY A 90 10.27 12.71 -8.59
CA GLY A 90 11.53 12.62 -9.32
C GLY A 90 12.09 11.21 -9.20
N ASN A 91 12.51 10.62 -10.31
CA ASN A 91 13.07 9.27 -10.34
C ASN A 91 14.41 9.22 -11.08
N PHE A 92 15.24 8.26 -10.67
CA PHE A 92 16.55 7.99 -11.23
C PHE A 92 16.78 6.49 -11.28
N ARG A 93 17.30 5.98 -12.40
CA ARG A 93 17.58 4.56 -12.60
C ARG A 93 18.86 4.38 -13.40
N THR A 94 19.58 3.30 -13.11
CA THR A 94 20.81 2.94 -13.81
C THR A 94 20.85 1.44 -14.07
N ASN A 95 21.16 1.03 -15.30
CA ASN A 95 21.36 -0.36 -15.68
C ASN A 95 22.63 -0.48 -16.53
N ASP A 96 23.39 -1.54 -16.33
CA ASP A 96 24.56 -1.84 -17.16
C ASP A 96 24.17 -2.79 -18.31
N VAL A 97 24.83 -2.64 -19.46
CA VAL A 97 24.61 -3.51 -20.62
C VAL A 97 25.39 -4.82 -20.43
N ASP A 98 24.69 -5.92 -20.22
CA ASP A 98 25.30 -7.25 -20.02
C ASP A 98 25.74 -7.85 -21.36
N LYS A 99 24.81 -7.97 -22.31
CA LYS A 99 25.06 -8.71 -23.55
C LYS A 99 24.38 -8.08 -24.75
N LEU A 100 25.16 -7.90 -25.81
CA LEU A 100 24.65 -7.57 -27.14
C LEU A 100 24.83 -8.77 -28.09
N SER A 101 23.75 -9.21 -28.72
CA SER A 101 23.76 -10.37 -29.62
C SER A 101 22.90 -10.14 -30.88
N GLY A 102 22.84 -11.10 -31.80
CA GLY A 102 21.93 -11.04 -32.96
C GLY A 102 22.51 -10.48 -34.26
N TYR A 103 23.59 -9.70 -34.22
CA TYR A 103 24.33 -9.21 -35.41
C TYR A 103 25.12 -10.33 -36.10
N ARG A 104 24.40 -11.29 -36.72
CA ARG A 104 24.99 -12.41 -37.47
C ARG A 104 25.88 -11.85 -38.58
N GLY A 105 27.15 -12.26 -38.61
CA GLY A 105 28.17 -11.75 -39.53
C GLY A 105 29.22 -10.82 -38.89
N PHE A 106 28.98 -10.31 -37.66
CA PHE A 106 29.89 -9.40 -36.96
C PHE A 106 30.89 -10.09 -36.00
N GLY A 107 30.86 -11.42 -35.88
CA GLY A 107 31.66 -12.16 -34.89
C GLY A 107 31.18 -11.93 -33.44
N PRO A 108 31.85 -12.49 -32.42
CA PRO A 108 31.48 -12.27 -31.03
C PRO A 108 31.65 -10.79 -30.66
N LEU A 109 30.58 -10.19 -30.16
CA LEU A 109 30.54 -8.80 -29.71
C LEU A 109 30.93 -8.72 -28.24
N ARG A 110 31.81 -7.77 -27.90
CA ARG A 110 31.97 -7.30 -26.52
C ARG A 110 31.13 -6.03 -26.36
N SER A 111 30.16 -6.08 -25.46
CA SER A 111 29.35 -4.94 -25.03
C SER A 111 29.89 -4.38 -23.71
N ALA A 112 29.97 -3.05 -23.64
CA ALA A 112 30.16 -2.31 -22.40
C ALA A 112 29.42 -0.98 -22.56
N GLY A 113 28.80 -0.49 -21.49
CA GLY A 113 28.06 0.77 -21.47
C GLY A 113 27.07 0.80 -20.32
N THR A 114 26.73 2.00 -19.85
CA THR A 114 25.75 2.21 -18.78
C THR A 114 24.59 3.03 -19.34
N VAL A 115 23.37 2.56 -19.11
CA VAL A 115 22.15 3.29 -19.42
C VAL A 115 21.67 3.98 -18.15
N ARG A 116 21.60 5.31 -18.20
CA ARG A 116 21.09 6.13 -17.09
C ARG A 116 19.77 6.75 -17.50
N SER A 117 18.79 6.74 -16.62
CA SER A 117 17.49 7.39 -16.85
C SER A 117 17.10 8.21 -15.65
N TYR A 118 16.64 9.44 -15.90
CA TYR A 118 16.04 10.29 -14.89
C TYR A 118 14.74 10.89 -15.42
N GLY A 119 13.78 11.12 -14.54
CA GLY A 119 12.47 11.57 -14.97
C GLY A 119 11.68 12.24 -13.90
N VAL A 120 10.65 12.95 -14.35
CA VAL A 120 9.63 13.56 -13.50
C VAL A 120 8.27 12.97 -13.84
N MET A 121 7.51 12.60 -12.83
CA MET A 121 6.21 11.94 -12.99
C MET A 121 5.15 12.60 -12.13
N ALA A 122 3.92 12.63 -12.63
CA ALA A 122 2.73 12.89 -11.85
C ALA A 122 1.96 11.58 -11.70
N ASN A 123 1.69 11.20 -10.46
CA ASN A 123 1.04 9.94 -10.11
C ASN A 123 -0.28 10.18 -9.39
N THR A 124 -1.21 9.26 -9.59
CA THR A 124 -2.43 9.14 -8.80
C THR A 124 -2.47 7.75 -8.20
N PHE A 125 -2.80 7.66 -6.93
CA PHE A 125 -2.90 6.42 -6.17
C PHE A 125 -4.27 6.24 -5.54
N TYR A 126 -4.60 4.98 -5.26
CA TYR A 126 -5.74 4.58 -4.45
C TYR A 126 -5.29 3.57 -3.39
N ASP A 127 -5.49 3.93 -2.13
CA ASP A 127 -5.21 3.10 -0.95
C ASP A 127 -6.46 2.30 -0.57
N PHE A 128 -6.34 0.97 -0.52
CA PHE A 128 -7.44 0.08 -0.14
C PHE A 128 -7.47 -0.13 1.37
N ASN A 129 -8.54 0.31 2.03
CA ASN A 129 -8.77 -0.03 3.43
C ASN A 129 -9.41 -1.41 3.56
N VAL A 130 -8.57 -2.45 3.61
CA VAL A 130 -8.98 -3.85 3.78
C VAL A 130 -9.03 -4.30 5.25
N GLY A 131 -8.81 -3.38 6.21
CA GLY A 131 -8.79 -3.68 7.65
C GLY A 131 -7.57 -4.47 8.12
N TRP A 132 -6.55 -4.63 7.28
CA TRP A 132 -5.27 -5.27 7.65
C TRP A 132 -4.29 -4.23 8.22
N PRO A 133 -3.25 -4.67 8.96
CA PRO A 133 -2.15 -3.78 9.39
C PRO A 133 -1.36 -3.18 8.22
N VAL A 134 -1.43 -3.82 7.05
CA VAL A 134 -0.81 -3.37 5.80
C VAL A 134 -1.90 -2.80 4.90
N VAL A 135 -1.62 -1.65 4.29
CA VAL A 135 -2.49 -0.98 3.34
C VAL A 135 -2.00 -1.28 1.92
N PRO A 136 -2.67 -2.15 1.15
CA PRO A 136 -2.39 -2.28 -0.26
C PRO A 136 -2.83 -1.02 -1.00
N TYR A 137 -2.11 -0.66 -2.05
CA TYR A 137 -2.46 0.44 -2.94
C TYR A 137 -2.03 0.17 -4.37
N VAL A 138 -2.72 0.83 -5.29
CA VAL A 138 -2.34 0.87 -6.71
C VAL A 138 -2.22 2.32 -7.15
N GLY A 139 -1.44 2.55 -8.19
CA GLY A 139 -1.30 3.85 -8.80
C GLY A 139 -0.97 3.78 -10.27
N VAL A 140 -1.24 4.88 -10.93
CA VAL A 140 -0.85 5.12 -12.32
C VAL A 140 -0.25 6.51 -12.42
N GLY A 141 0.67 6.69 -13.35
CA GLY A 141 1.32 7.96 -13.56
C GLY A 141 1.73 8.19 -14.99
N ALA A 142 1.94 9.45 -15.31
CA ALA A 142 2.48 9.89 -16.59
C ALA A 142 3.49 11.01 -16.35
N GLY A 143 4.44 11.13 -17.26
CA GLY A 143 5.49 12.12 -17.14
C GLY A 143 6.47 12.06 -18.29
N TYR A 144 7.69 12.45 -17.99
CA TYR A 144 8.75 12.56 -18.99
C TYR A 144 10.05 12.01 -18.41
N VAL A 145 10.73 11.19 -19.19
CA VAL A 145 11.97 10.51 -18.82
C VAL A 145 13.03 10.84 -19.86
N TRP A 146 14.20 11.27 -19.39
CA TRP A 146 15.39 11.40 -20.20
C TRP A 146 16.27 10.18 -19.98
N THR A 147 16.67 9.55 -21.07
CA THR A 147 17.58 8.41 -21.07
C THR A 147 18.89 8.82 -21.74
N GLU A 148 19.99 8.58 -21.04
CA GLU A 148 21.34 8.85 -21.48
C GLU A 148 22.06 7.52 -21.71
N TYR A 149 22.60 7.36 -22.92
CA TYR A 149 23.44 6.23 -23.32
C TYR A 149 24.90 6.67 -23.33
N ASP A 150 25.67 6.24 -22.34
CA ASP A 150 27.09 6.55 -22.23
C ASP A 150 27.95 5.35 -22.64
N ASP A 151 28.77 5.59 -23.65
CA ASP A 151 29.81 4.69 -24.13
C ASP A 151 29.36 3.27 -24.51
N VAL A 152 28.14 3.09 -25.01
CA VAL A 152 27.66 1.78 -25.47
C VAL A 152 28.46 1.38 -26.72
N ARG A 153 29.41 0.45 -26.56
CA ARG A 153 30.29 -0.02 -27.63
C ARG A 153 30.02 -1.49 -27.95
N ALA A 154 29.99 -1.81 -29.24
CA ALA A 154 30.03 -3.18 -29.74
C ALA A 154 31.24 -3.33 -30.65
N THR A 155 32.27 -4.06 -30.17
CA THR A 155 33.48 -4.32 -30.97
C THR A 155 33.43 -5.71 -31.58
N ALA A 156 33.62 -5.79 -32.90
CA ALA A 156 33.73 -7.03 -33.66
C ALA A 156 35.17 -7.56 -33.69
N ALA A 157 35.32 -8.87 -33.82
CA ALA A 157 36.62 -9.53 -33.92
C ALA A 157 37.45 -9.14 -35.17
N ASN A 158 36.81 -8.54 -36.18
CA ASN A 158 37.45 -8.02 -37.40
C ASN A 158 37.87 -6.53 -37.31
N GLY A 159 37.73 -5.90 -36.15
CA GLY A 159 38.11 -4.50 -35.92
C GLY A 159 37.01 -3.45 -36.19
N GLY A 160 35.79 -3.87 -36.56
CA GLY A 160 34.63 -2.97 -36.62
C GLY A 160 34.14 -2.56 -35.22
N ASN A 161 33.81 -1.28 -35.03
CA ASN A 161 33.29 -0.77 -33.75
C ASN A 161 32.01 0.03 -33.98
N ILE A 162 30.94 -0.36 -33.30
CA ILE A 162 29.69 0.41 -33.25
C ILE A 162 29.68 1.13 -31.91
N ARG A 163 29.60 2.46 -31.93
CA ARG A 163 29.44 3.30 -30.75
C ARG A 163 28.06 3.93 -30.81
N ILE A 164 27.31 3.81 -29.73
CA ILE A 164 26.05 4.50 -29.54
C ILE A 164 26.25 5.46 -28.36
N ASP A 165 26.13 6.75 -28.65
CA ASP A 165 26.16 7.84 -27.68
C ASP A 165 25.02 8.81 -28.00
N GLY A 166 24.26 9.21 -26.98
CA GLY A 166 23.14 10.14 -27.15
C GLY A 166 22.23 10.22 -25.93
N ASP A 167 21.56 11.36 -25.81
CA ASP A 167 20.45 11.61 -24.89
C ASP A 167 19.13 11.67 -25.68
N ASP A 168 18.09 11.04 -25.14
CA ASP A 168 16.74 11.15 -25.69
C ASP A 168 15.70 11.30 -24.58
N GLY A 169 14.74 12.17 -24.81
CA GLY A 169 13.67 12.50 -23.87
C GLY A 169 12.34 12.01 -24.40
N GLN A 170 11.66 11.16 -23.63
CA GLN A 170 10.41 10.54 -24.05
C GLN A 170 9.32 10.70 -23.02
N PHE A 171 8.08 10.81 -23.52
CA PHE A 171 6.90 10.67 -22.68
C PHE A 171 6.86 9.26 -22.08
N ALA A 172 6.58 9.21 -20.79
CA ALA A 172 6.58 7.98 -20.01
C ALA A 172 5.26 7.80 -19.28
N TYR A 173 4.90 6.54 -19.08
CA TYR A 173 3.77 6.13 -18.27
C TYR A 173 4.21 5.06 -17.29
N GLN A 174 3.60 5.05 -16.10
CA GLN A 174 3.90 4.05 -15.09
C GLN A 174 2.65 3.48 -14.44
N ALA A 175 2.75 2.21 -14.07
CA ALA A 175 1.79 1.50 -13.23
C ALA A 175 2.50 1.05 -11.96
N ILE A 176 1.85 1.25 -10.82
CA ILE A 176 2.42 1.03 -9.49
C ILE A 176 1.47 0.16 -8.70
N ALA A 177 2.00 -0.86 -8.05
CA ALA A 177 1.30 -1.64 -7.04
C ALA A 177 2.18 -1.72 -5.80
N GLY A 178 1.60 -1.51 -4.62
CA GLY A 178 2.40 -1.46 -3.41
C GLY A 178 1.65 -1.82 -2.15
N LEU A 179 2.44 -2.00 -1.09
CA LEU A 179 2.00 -2.28 0.26
C LEU A 179 2.62 -1.22 1.17
N SER A 180 1.81 -0.61 2.03
CA SER A 180 2.27 0.34 3.05
C SER A 180 2.04 -0.22 4.44
N LEU A 181 3.07 -0.21 5.27
CA LEU A 181 3.03 -0.60 6.68
C LEU A 181 3.28 0.64 7.55
N PRO A 182 2.23 1.23 8.15
CA PRO A 182 2.39 2.34 9.09
C PRO A 182 3.18 1.90 10.33
N ILE A 183 4.15 2.72 10.75
CA ILE A 183 4.95 2.48 11.94
C ILE A 183 4.25 3.12 13.14
N SER A 184 3.62 2.31 13.99
CA SER A 184 2.87 2.82 15.16
C SER A 184 3.72 3.63 16.15
N ALA A 185 5.04 3.40 16.17
CA ALA A 185 5.97 4.12 17.04
C ALA A 185 6.25 5.56 16.57
N VAL A 186 6.04 5.87 15.29
CA VAL A 186 6.31 7.19 14.71
C VAL A 186 5.08 7.64 13.93
N PRO A 187 4.22 8.51 14.50
CA PRO A 187 3.02 8.99 13.84
C PRO A 187 3.32 9.54 12.44
N GLY A 188 2.54 9.11 11.45
CA GLY A 188 2.68 9.54 10.05
C GLY A 188 3.78 8.85 9.25
N LEU A 189 4.68 8.07 9.86
CA LEU A 189 5.69 7.30 9.15
C LEU A 189 5.16 5.92 8.72
N ALA A 190 5.44 5.54 7.49
CA ALA A 190 5.13 4.21 6.97
C ALA A 190 6.30 3.67 6.13
N ILE A 191 6.50 2.35 6.18
CA ILE A 191 7.36 1.62 5.26
C ILE A 191 6.53 1.30 4.02
N THR A 192 7.11 1.42 2.84
CA THR A 192 6.48 1.04 1.58
C THR A 192 7.27 -0.06 0.89
N ALA A 193 6.56 -0.98 0.25
CA ALA A 193 7.10 -1.96 -0.67
C ALA A 193 6.34 -1.85 -1.98
N GLU A 194 7.03 -1.60 -3.08
CA GLU A 194 6.40 -1.24 -4.36
C GLU A 194 6.98 -2.07 -5.50
N TYR A 195 6.07 -2.49 -6.38
CA TYR A 195 6.39 -2.91 -7.72
C TYR A 195 5.96 -1.80 -8.69
N ARG A 196 6.87 -1.43 -9.59
CA ARG A 196 6.65 -0.36 -10.55
C ARG A 196 6.97 -0.85 -11.94
N PHE A 197 6.05 -0.62 -12.85
CA PHE A 197 6.26 -0.77 -14.29
C PHE A 197 6.36 0.63 -14.90
N LEU A 198 7.40 0.87 -15.69
CA LEU A 198 7.60 2.12 -16.42
C LEU A 198 7.82 1.78 -17.90
N GLY A 199 7.01 2.38 -18.77
CA GLY A 199 7.19 2.35 -20.22
C GLY A 199 7.42 3.75 -20.76
N THR A 200 8.28 3.89 -21.77
CA THR A 200 8.36 5.12 -22.57
C THR A 200 7.74 4.89 -23.94
N LEU A 201 7.23 5.97 -24.55
CA LEU A 201 6.90 5.95 -25.98
C LEU A 201 8.20 5.81 -26.79
N GLN A 202 8.10 5.17 -27.96
CA GLN A 202 9.22 4.69 -28.80
C GLN A 202 10.37 5.72 -28.90
N PRO A 203 11.51 5.48 -28.24
CA PRO A 203 12.68 6.33 -28.37
C PRO A 203 13.33 6.17 -29.75
N GLU A 204 13.70 7.29 -30.37
CA GLU A 204 14.48 7.32 -31.62
C GLU A 204 15.92 7.70 -31.30
N ILE A 205 16.85 6.74 -31.35
CA ILE A 205 18.25 6.97 -30.98
C ILE A 205 19.11 7.05 -32.24
N SER A 206 19.98 8.06 -32.33
CA SER A 206 20.98 8.14 -33.41
C SER A 206 22.09 7.12 -33.22
N SER A 207 22.48 6.40 -34.28
CA SER A 207 23.60 5.46 -34.27
C SER A 207 24.65 5.82 -35.32
N GLU A 208 25.92 5.63 -34.97
CA GLU A 208 27.05 5.77 -35.90
C GLU A 208 27.86 4.47 -35.96
N ILE A 209 28.17 4.00 -37.17
CA ILE A 209 29.12 2.90 -37.39
C ILE A 209 30.48 3.51 -37.73
N ARG A 210 31.52 3.12 -36.99
CA ARG A 210 32.89 3.61 -37.19
C ARG A 210 33.85 2.46 -37.48
N PHE A 211 34.81 2.69 -38.38
CA PHE A 211 35.99 1.83 -38.57
C PHE A 211 37.23 2.67 -38.25
N GLY A 212 37.93 2.31 -37.18
CA GLY A 212 38.97 3.20 -36.62
C GLY A 212 38.37 4.53 -36.16
N SER A 213 38.93 5.65 -36.60
CA SER A 213 38.44 7.01 -36.31
C SER A 213 37.44 7.54 -37.35
N THR A 214 37.12 6.78 -38.39
CA THR A 214 36.27 7.23 -39.51
C THR A 214 34.84 6.70 -39.35
N THR A 215 33.85 7.61 -39.33
CA THR A 215 32.43 7.25 -39.43
C THR A 215 32.13 6.82 -40.86
N VAL A 216 31.71 5.57 -41.04
CA VAL A 216 31.42 4.99 -42.36
C VAL A 216 29.93 4.97 -42.68
N ALA A 217 29.07 5.03 -41.66
CA ALA A 217 27.63 5.09 -41.83
C ALA A 217 26.93 5.68 -40.60
N ARG A 218 25.80 6.33 -40.82
CA ARG A 218 24.87 6.82 -39.79
C ARG A 218 23.51 6.16 -39.96
N GLY A 219 22.80 5.95 -38.85
CA GLY A 219 21.49 5.33 -38.83
C GLY A 219 20.66 5.80 -37.64
N LYS A 220 19.45 5.25 -37.56
CA LYS A 220 18.56 5.36 -36.39
C LYS A 220 18.32 3.98 -35.81
N VAL A 221 18.12 3.93 -34.50
CA VAL A 221 17.76 2.75 -33.73
C VAL A 221 16.45 3.05 -33.02
N GLU A 222 15.46 2.21 -33.25
CA GLU A 222 14.22 2.16 -32.47
C GLU A 222 14.37 1.06 -31.43
N ALA A 223 14.04 1.35 -30.17
CA ALA A 223 14.22 0.44 -29.05
C ALA A 223 13.08 0.57 -28.04
N ASP A 224 12.29 -0.48 -27.81
CA ASP A 224 11.29 -0.47 -26.74
C ASP A 224 11.96 -0.36 -25.37
N ASN A 225 11.43 0.51 -24.49
CA ASN A 225 11.99 0.75 -23.16
C ASN A 225 10.94 0.45 -22.09
N TYR A 226 10.99 -0.78 -21.57
CA TYR A 226 10.14 -1.27 -20.50
C TYR A 226 10.98 -1.63 -19.28
N ASN A 227 10.68 -0.98 -18.15
CA ASN A 227 11.39 -1.16 -16.90
C ASN A 227 10.45 -1.72 -15.84
N HIS A 228 10.94 -2.69 -15.09
CA HIS A 228 10.30 -3.21 -13.90
C HIS A 228 11.17 -2.89 -12.70
N SER A 229 10.65 -2.20 -11.70
CA SER A 229 11.39 -1.90 -10.47
C SER A 229 10.71 -2.53 -9.26
N ILE A 230 11.51 -3.07 -8.35
CA ILE A 230 11.06 -3.46 -7.01
C ILE A 230 11.73 -2.51 -6.03
N MET A 231 10.93 -1.83 -5.21
CA MET A 231 11.40 -0.76 -4.34
C MET A 231 10.96 -0.97 -2.90
N LEU A 232 11.85 -0.59 -1.98
CA LEU A 232 11.52 -0.36 -0.58
C LEU A 232 11.68 1.12 -0.27
N GLY A 233 10.76 1.66 0.51
CA GLY A 233 10.73 3.09 0.79
C GLY A 233 10.16 3.45 2.14
N LEU A 234 10.21 4.75 2.40
CA LEU A 234 9.61 5.40 3.55
C LEU A 234 8.68 6.50 3.04
N ARG A 235 7.51 6.61 3.68
CA ARG A 235 6.55 7.69 3.46
C ARG A 235 6.26 8.36 4.79
N TYR A 236 6.36 9.68 4.82
CA TYR A 236 6.07 10.48 6.01
C TYR A 236 5.00 11.52 5.74
N ALA A 237 3.86 11.40 6.43
CA ALA A 237 2.77 12.36 6.37
C ALA A 237 3.09 13.57 7.27
N LEU A 238 3.24 14.74 6.65
CA LEU A 238 3.49 16.00 7.32
C LEU A 238 2.13 16.50 7.84
N TYR A 239 2.04 16.76 9.15
CA TYR A 239 0.83 17.26 9.82
C TYR A 239 -0.29 16.24 10.06
N THR A 240 0.04 14.99 10.39
CA THR A 240 -0.99 14.05 10.88
C THR A 240 -1.64 14.59 12.15
N PRO A 241 -2.98 14.73 12.21
CA PRO A 241 -3.65 15.12 13.44
C PRO A 241 -3.29 14.12 14.55
N PRO A 242 -3.10 14.58 15.81
CA PRO A 242 -2.76 13.69 16.91
C PRO A 242 -3.79 12.56 17.03
N PRO A 243 -3.36 11.33 17.34
CA PRO A 243 -4.28 10.20 17.53
C PRO A 243 -5.43 10.61 18.46
N PRO A 244 -6.67 10.21 18.17
CA PRO A 244 -7.79 10.49 19.06
C PRO A 244 -7.44 10.05 20.48
N ALA A 245 -7.72 10.91 21.47
CA ALA A 245 -7.52 10.55 22.86
C ALA A 245 -8.26 9.24 23.16
N PRO A 246 -7.69 8.32 23.93
CA PRO A 246 -8.37 7.09 24.33
C PRO A 246 -9.76 7.45 24.87
N PRO A 247 -10.83 6.74 24.46
CA PRO A 247 -12.16 7.00 24.99
C PRO A 247 -12.08 6.96 26.51
N ALA A 248 -12.57 8.02 27.16
CA ALA A 248 -12.57 8.08 28.62
C ALA A 248 -13.23 6.81 29.16
N PRO A 249 -12.66 6.16 30.20
CA PRO A 249 -13.27 4.98 30.79
C PRO A 249 -14.71 5.33 31.15
N VAL A 250 -15.67 4.64 30.51
CA VAL A 250 -17.09 4.85 30.75
C VAL A 250 -17.28 4.56 32.24
N ALA A 251 -17.61 5.59 33.03
CA ALA A 251 -17.92 5.39 34.43
C ALA A 251 -19.03 4.32 34.49
N PRO A 252 -18.89 3.27 35.31
CA PRO A 252 -19.92 2.25 35.43
C PRO A 252 -21.23 2.97 35.75
N ALA A 253 -22.24 2.75 34.90
CA ALA A 253 -23.56 3.34 35.10
C ALA A 253 -23.99 3.04 36.53
N PRO A 254 -24.49 4.04 37.30
CA PRO A 254 -24.99 3.79 38.64
C PRO A 254 -25.96 2.63 38.58
N ALA A 255 -25.69 1.55 39.33
CA ALA A 255 -26.60 0.42 39.41
C ALA A 255 -28.00 0.95 39.71
N ALA A 256 -28.99 0.58 38.90
CA ALA A 256 -30.36 1.00 39.10
C ALA A 256 -30.74 0.71 40.57
N ALA A 257 -31.12 1.76 41.31
CA ALA A 257 -31.47 1.63 42.71
C ALA A 257 -32.52 0.51 42.85
N PRO A 258 -32.35 -0.44 43.79
CA PRO A 258 -33.35 -1.46 44.03
C PRO A 258 -34.73 -0.81 44.21
N ALA A 259 -35.73 -1.29 43.47
CA ALA A 259 -37.08 -0.78 43.60
C ALA A 259 -37.52 -0.90 45.08
N PRO A 260 -38.19 0.13 45.64
CA PRO A 260 -38.51 0.17 47.06
C PRO A 260 -39.34 -1.05 47.47
N ALA A 261 -38.93 -1.70 48.57
CA ALA A 261 -39.69 -2.80 49.14
C ALA A 261 -41.07 -2.30 49.58
N ARG A 262 -42.14 -2.97 49.13
CA ARG A 262 -43.53 -2.67 49.51
C ARG A 262 -43.98 -3.66 50.58
N THR A 263 -44.61 -3.15 51.65
CA THR A 263 -45.25 -3.97 52.69
C THR A 263 -46.74 -4.07 52.41
N TYR A 264 -47.28 -5.29 52.45
CA TYR A 264 -48.71 -5.54 52.31
C TYR A 264 -49.26 -6.04 53.64
N LEU A 265 -50.25 -5.32 54.17
CA LEU A 265 -50.98 -5.68 55.38
C LEU A 265 -52.23 -6.47 54.99
N VAL A 266 -52.32 -7.70 55.50
CA VAL A 266 -53.48 -8.57 55.28
C VAL A 266 -54.20 -8.74 56.61
N PHE A 267 -55.45 -8.29 56.64
CA PHE A 267 -56.33 -8.41 57.80
C PHE A 267 -57.26 -9.61 57.62
N PHE A 268 -57.42 -10.35 58.71
CA PHE A 268 -58.49 -11.30 58.89
C PHE A 268 -59.63 -10.62 59.63
N ASP A 269 -60.86 -11.04 59.34
CA ASP A 269 -62.00 -10.61 60.14
C ASP A 269 -61.89 -11.22 61.55
N TRP A 270 -62.55 -10.59 62.52
CA TRP A 270 -62.54 -11.02 63.91
C TRP A 270 -63.05 -12.47 64.03
N ASP A 271 -62.28 -13.33 64.71
CA ASP A 271 -62.60 -14.74 64.95
C ASP A 271 -62.86 -15.56 63.66
N ARG A 272 -62.11 -15.24 62.58
CA ARG A 272 -62.25 -15.89 61.29
C ARG A 272 -60.90 -16.24 60.64
N ALA A 273 -60.85 -17.41 60.01
CA ALA A 273 -59.69 -17.91 59.28
C ALA A 273 -59.85 -17.81 57.75
N ASP A 274 -61.04 -17.45 57.26
CA ASP A 274 -61.31 -17.25 55.84
C ASP A 274 -60.76 -15.90 55.34
N LEU A 275 -60.10 -15.93 54.18
CA LEU A 275 -59.61 -14.73 53.52
C LEU A 275 -60.74 -14.02 52.78
N THR A 276 -61.02 -12.78 53.17
CA THR A 276 -61.93 -11.89 52.44
C THR A 276 -61.49 -11.69 50.99
N ASP A 277 -62.42 -11.34 50.09
CA ASP A 277 -62.07 -11.02 48.70
C ASP A 277 -60.99 -9.93 48.61
N ARG A 278 -61.02 -8.96 49.53
CA ARG A 278 -60.03 -7.89 49.63
C ARG A 278 -58.66 -8.41 50.06
N ALA A 279 -58.59 -9.30 51.06
CA ALA A 279 -57.35 -9.94 51.48
C ALA A 279 -56.72 -10.76 50.34
N ARG A 280 -57.54 -11.52 49.60
CA ARG A 280 -57.09 -12.27 48.40
C ARG A 280 -56.54 -11.36 47.31
N GLN A 281 -57.14 -10.19 47.09
CA GLN A 281 -56.65 -9.21 46.12
C GLN A 281 -55.29 -8.64 46.51
N ILE A 282 -55.09 -8.31 47.79
CA ILE A 282 -53.80 -7.81 48.33
C ILE A 282 -52.70 -8.86 48.17
N ILE A 283 -53.01 -10.13 48.44
CA ILE A 283 -52.05 -11.23 48.25
C ILE A 283 -51.69 -11.41 46.76
N ALA A 284 -52.66 -11.30 45.85
CA ALA A 284 -52.41 -11.38 44.42
C ALA A 284 -51.53 -10.22 43.93
N GLU A 285 -51.74 -9.00 44.44
CA GLU A 285 -50.90 -7.83 44.14
C GLU A 285 -49.47 -8.01 44.68
N ALA A 286 -49.32 -8.53 45.90
CA ALA A 286 -48.02 -8.85 46.48
C ALA A 286 -47.25 -9.88 45.64
N ALA A 287 -47.93 -10.94 45.17
CA ALA A 287 -47.33 -11.99 44.34
C ALA A 287 -46.93 -11.51 42.94
N GLN A 288 -47.72 -10.64 42.31
CA GLN A 288 -47.33 -10.04 41.03
C GLN A 288 -46.10 -9.14 41.18
N ASN A 289 -46.09 -8.32 42.24
CA ASN A 289 -45.00 -7.38 42.49
C ASN A 289 -43.71 -8.05 42.96
N SER A 290 -43.77 -9.23 43.59
CA SER A 290 -42.59 -9.97 44.04
C SER A 290 -41.68 -10.42 42.90
N THR A 291 -42.20 -10.55 41.68
CA THR A 291 -41.40 -10.88 40.48
C THR A 291 -40.47 -9.74 40.05
N ARG A 292 -40.70 -8.51 40.56
CA ARG A 292 -39.99 -7.28 40.15
C ARG A 292 -39.08 -6.72 41.25
N VAL A 293 -39.05 -7.32 42.43
CA VAL A 293 -38.24 -6.88 43.58
C VAL A 293 -37.48 -8.05 44.19
N GLN A 294 -36.32 -7.79 44.81
CA GLN A 294 -35.50 -8.85 45.40
C GLN A 294 -36.12 -9.48 46.66
N ALA A 295 -37.01 -8.78 47.37
CA ALA A 295 -37.70 -9.28 48.56
C ALA A 295 -39.11 -8.67 48.67
N THR A 296 -40.09 -9.48 49.08
CA THR A 296 -41.46 -9.05 49.39
C THR A 296 -41.80 -9.52 50.80
N ARG A 297 -42.31 -8.62 51.65
CA ARG A 297 -42.72 -8.93 53.03
C ARG A 297 -44.23 -8.77 53.15
N ILE A 298 -44.88 -9.85 53.61
CA ILE A 298 -46.31 -9.86 53.92
C ILE A 298 -46.43 -9.93 55.43
N GLU A 299 -47.09 -8.94 56.02
CA GLU A 299 -47.43 -8.95 57.44
C GLU A 299 -48.90 -9.33 57.59
N VAL A 300 -49.13 -10.37 58.39
CA VAL A 300 -50.45 -10.91 58.66
C VAL A 300 -50.78 -10.62 60.12
N ALA A 301 -51.87 -9.91 60.35
CA ALA A 301 -52.40 -9.66 61.68
C ALA A 301 -53.75 -10.36 61.83
N GLY A 302 -53.87 -11.24 62.82
CA GLY A 302 -55.11 -11.91 63.20
C GLY A 302 -55.35 -11.71 64.70
N HIS A 303 -56.60 -11.43 65.06
CA HIS A 303 -57.04 -11.33 66.45
C HIS A 303 -57.96 -12.52 66.74
N ALA A 304 -57.50 -13.43 67.60
CA ALA A 304 -58.30 -14.51 68.18
C ALA A 304 -58.31 -14.34 69.70
N ASP A 305 -59.48 -14.45 70.33
CA ASP A 305 -59.61 -14.57 71.77
C ASP A 305 -59.17 -15.97 72.25
N ARG A 306 -58.70 -16.05 73.49
CA ARG A 306 -58.13 -17.27 74.10
C ARG A 306 -59.18 -18.28 74.49
#